data_AF-A0A0P9ZEN7-F1
#
_entry.id   AF-A0A0P9ZEN7-F1
#
_cell.length_a   1.000
_cell.length_b   1.000
_cell.length_c   1.000
_cell.angle_alpha   90.00
_cell.angle_beta   90.00
_cell.angle_gamma   90.00
#
_symmetry.space_group_name_H-M   'P 1'
#
loop_
_entity.id
_entity.type
_entity.pdbx_description
1 polymer ?
#
loop_
_entity_poly.entity_id
_entity_poly.type
_entity_poly.pdbx_seq_one_letter_code
_entity_poly.pdbx_strand_id
1 'polypeptide(L)' 'MKFEAAVEFIGHAIALIKERTARRPALPVYAAVLNQILYLKAVFESVEKDKTRLHKISIGALAAKEFEEKIMG' A
#
# COMPACT_ATOMS: atom_id res chain seq x y z
N MET A 1 15.66 0.42 -6.36
CA MET A 1 15.09 -0.93 -6.53
C MET A 1 14.24 -0.91 -7.79
N LYS A 2 14.41 -1.88 -8.69
CA LYS A 2 13.61 -2.02 -9.92
C LYS A 2 12.75 -3.29 -9.78
N PHE A 3 11.49 -3.21 -10.15
CA PHE A 3 10.55 -4.33 -10.18
C PHE A 3 10.25 -4.64 -11.64
N GLU A 4 10.18 -5.93 -11.98
CA GLU A 4 9.91 -6.37 -13.35
C GLU A 4 8.42 -6.68 -13.55
N ALA A 5 7.67 -6.91 -12.46
CA ALA A 5 6.21 -7.03 -12.49
C ALA A 5 5.50 -6.24 -11.38
N ALA A 6 4.28 -5.80 -11.67
CA ALA A 6 3.44 -5.07 -10.71
C ALA A 6 3.17 -5.87 -9.42
N VAL A 7 3.04 -7.20 -9.52
CA VAL A 7 2.82 -8.08 -8.37
C VAL A 7 4.03 -8.12 -7.43
N GLU A 8 5.25 -7.98 -7.96
CA GLU A 8 6.47 -7.93 -7.15
C GLU A 8 6.54 -6.63 -6.33
N PHE A 9 6.17 -5.51 -6.96
CA PHE A 9 6.06 -4.22 -6.29
C PHE A 9 5.02 -4.28 -5.15
N ILE A 10 3.86 -4.86 -5.42
CA ILE A 10 2.79 -5.05 -4.42
C ILE A 10 3.27 -5.94 -3.28
N GLY A 11 3.96 -7.05 -3.59
CA GLY A 11 4.53 -7.94 -2.58
C GLY A 11 5.53 -7.24 -1.67
N HIS A 12 6.43 -6.44 -2.25
CA HIS A 12 7.38 -5.64 -1.48
C HIS A 12 6.69 -4.59 -0.61
N ALA A 13 5.67 -3.90 -1.13
CA ALA A 13 4.92 -2.91 -0.37
C ALA A 13 4.21 -3.54 0.85
N ILE A 14 3.67 -4.75 0.72
CA ILE A 14 3.08 -5.52 1.83
C ILE A 14 4.14 -5.86 2.89
N ALA A 15 5.32 -6.32 2.47
CA ALA A 15 6.39 -6.65 3.40
C ALA A 15 6.83 -5.41 4.19
N LEU A 16 7.06 -4.31 3.48
CA LEU A 16 7.51 -3.04 4.06
C LEU A 16 6.49 -2.48 5.07
N ILE A 17 5.19 -2.51 4.74
CA ILE A 17 4.18 -1.98 5.66
C ILE A 17 3.96 -2.87 6.87
N LYS A 18 4.08 -4.19 6.75
CA LYS A 18 4.06 -5.11 7.89
C LYS A 18 5.22 -4.84 8.84
N GLU A 19 6.41 -4.65 8.29
CA GLU A 19 7.60 -4.31 9.08
C GLU A 19 7.43 -2.95 9.80
N ARG A 20 6.90 -1.94 9.12
CA ARG A 20 6.62 -0.62 9.72
C ARG A 20 5.54 -0.69 10.79
N THR A 21 4.47 -1.45 10.56
CA THR A 21 3.39 -1.67 11.53
C THR A 21 3.92 -2.37 12.78
N ALA A 22 4.77 -3.40 12.62
CA ALA A 22 5.36 -4.10 13.76
C ALA A 22 6.23 -3.17 14.62
N ARG A 23 6.95 -2.23 13.99
CA ARG A 23 7.76 -1.23 14.69
C ARG A 23 6.96 -0.09 15.32
N ARG A 24 5.80 0.25 14.74
CA ARG A 24 4.95 1.38 15.16
C ARG A 24 3.45 1.06 14.97
N PRO A 25 2.87 0.23 15.85
CA PRO A 25 1.50 -0.27 15.68
C PRO A 25 0.42 0.81 15.87
N ALA A 26 0.77 1.96 16.46
CA ALA A 26 -0.18 3.02 16.82
C ALA A 26 -0.60 3.94 15.65
N LEU A 27 -0.09 3.73 14.43
CA LEU A 27 -0.38 4.58 13.27
C LEU A 27 -1.53 3.96 12.43
N PRO A 28 -2.77 4.48 12.52
CA PRO A 28 -3.93 3.88 11.83
C PRO A 28 -3.79 3.89 10.31
N VAL A 29 -2.98 4.82 9.76
CA VAL A 29 -2.64 4.88 8.35
C VAL A 29 -2.04 3.57 7.84
N TYR A 30 -1.25 2.85 8.64
CA TYR A 30 -0.63 1.62 8.17
C TYR A 30 -1.65 0.51 7.92
N ALA A 31 -2.67 0.40 8.77
CA ALA A 31 -3.76 -0.55 8.56
C ALA A 31 -4.59 -0.19 7.31
N ALA A 32 -4.89 1.11 7.12
CA ALA A 32 -5.62 1.58 5.95
C ALA A 32 -4.87 1.30 4.64
N VAL A 33 -3.57 1.60 4.60
CA VAL A 33 -2.73 1.36 3.42
C VAL A 33 -2.54 -0.15 3.18
N LEU A 34 -2.32 -0.96 4.22
CA LEU A 34 -2.17 -2.41 4.07
C LEU A 34 -3.43 -3.03 3.46
N ASN A 35 -4.62 -2.65 3.93
CA ASN A 35 -5.88 -3.15 3.40
C ASN A 35 -6.06 -2.81 1.91
N GLN A 36 -5.66 -1.61 1.49
CA GLN A 36 -5.73 -1.21 0.09
C GLN A 36 -4.74 -1.98 -0.79
N ILE A 37 -3.51 -2.22 -0.30
CA ILE A 37 -2.50 -3.00 -1.04
C ILE A 37 -2.92 -4.48 -1.15
N LEU A 38 -3.52 -5.05 -0.10
CA LEU A 38 -4.05 -6.42 -0.13
C LEU A 38 -5.20 -6.56 -1.13
N TYR A 39 -6.09 -5.57 -1.21
CA TYR A 39 -7.14 -5.54 -2.23
C TYR A 39 -6.54 -5.49 -3.64
N LEU A 40 -5.54 -4.63 -3.88
CA LEU A 40 -4.83 -4.61 -5.17
C LEU A 40 -4.22 -5.98 -5.51
N LYS A 41 -3.54 -6.62 -4.56
CA LYS A 41 -2.99 -7.97 -4.75
C LYS A 41 -4.06 -8.95 -5.20
N ALA A 42 -5.21 -8.98 -4.50
CA ALA A 42 -6.30 -9.89 -4.83
C ALA A 42 -6.90 -9.62 -6.22
N VAL A 43 -6.96 -8.35 -6.65
CA VAL A 43 -7.40 -7.98 -8.01
C VAL A 43 -6.40 -8.45 -9.07
N PHE A 44 -5.10 -8.26 -8.84
CA PHE A 44 -4.04 -8.71 -9.77
C PHE A 44 -3.99 -10.24 -9.89
N GLU A 45 -4.23 -10.96 -8.79
CA GLU A 45 -4.28 -12.43 -8.76
C GLU A 45 -5.62 -12.99 -9.23
N SER A 46 -6.57 -12.14 -9.66
CA SER A 46 -7.92 -12.53 -10.07
C SER A 46 -8.72 -13.29 -9.00
N VAL A 47 -8.32 -13.15 -7.72
CA VAL A 47 -9.05 -13.66 -6.55
C VAL A 47 -10.24 -12.74 -6.26
N GLU A 48 -10.02 -11.42 -6.33
CA GLU A 48 -11.07 -10.41 -6.22
C GLU A 48 -11.65 -10.08 -7.60
N LYS A 49 -12.96 -10.29 -7.73
CA LYS A 49 -13.72 -10.06 -8.97
C LYS A 49 -14.43 -8.71 -8.97
N ASP A 50 -14.76 -8.19 -7.79
CA ASP A 50 -15.34 -6.86 -7.64
C ASP A 50 -14.24 -5.80 -7.75
N LYS A 51 -14.12 -5.23 -8.95
CA LYS A 51 -13.18 -4.15 -9.25
C LYS A 51 -13.75 -2.76 -8.97
N THR A 52 -15.02 -2.66 -8.52
CA THR A 52 -15.68 -1.37 -8.32
C THR A 52 -14.97 -0.54 -7.25
N ARG A 53 -14.20 -1.15 -6.34
CA ARG A 53 -13.49 -0.42 -5.28
C ARG A 53 -12.15 0.17 -5.72
N LEU A 54 -11.70 -0.07 -6.95
CA LEU A 54 -10.43 0.50 -7.46
C LEU A 54 -10.40 2.04 -7.41
N HIS A 55 -11.52 2.70 -7.74
CA HIS A 55 -11.61 4.18 -7.70
C HIS A 55 -11.62 4.74 -6.27
N LYS A 56 -11.75 3.89 -5.25
CA LYS A 56 -11.71 4.28 -3.83
C LYS A 56 -10.31 4.15 -3.23
N ILE A 57 -9.33 3.68 -4.01
CA ILE A 57 -7.94 3.57 -3.56
C ILE A 57 -7.35 4.97 -3.44
N SER A 58 -6.81 5.27 -2.26
CA SER A 58 -6.21 6.53 -1.87
C SER A 58 -4.76 6.38 -1.40
N ILE A 59 -4.10 5.23 -1.63
CA ILE A 59 -2.72 4.96 -1.20
C ILE A 59 -1.76 6.09 -1.59
N GLY A 60 -1.84 6.60 -2.83
CA GLY A 60 -0.97 7.69 -3.29
C GLY A 60 -1.17 8.99 -2.50
N ALA A 61 -2.42 9.39 -2.28
CA ALA A 61 -2.74 10.58 -1.50
C ALA A 61 -2.36 10.42 -0.01
N LEU A 62 -2.57 9.23 0.57
CA LEU A 62 -2.12 8.91 1.91
C LEU A 62 -0.58 8.95 2.02
N ALA A 63 0.12 8.45 1.00
CA ALA A 63 1.57 8.43 1.00
C ALA A 63 2.16 9.84 0.92
N ALA A 64 1.63 10.70 0.05
CA ALA A 64 2.01 12.10 -0.05
C ALA A 64 1.81 12.82 1.29
N LYS A 65 0.59 12.75 1.83
CA LYS A 65 0.25 13.45 3.07
C LYS A 65 1.10 13.02 4.27
N GLU A 66 1.37 11.73 4.40
CA GLU A 66 1.96 11.16 5.62
C GLU A 66 3.49 10.95 5.51
N PHE A 67 4.05 10.94 4.29
CA PHE A 67 5.46 10.61 4.06
C PHE A 67 6.23 11.53 3.09
N GLU A 68 5.62 12.44 2.31
CA GLU A 68 6.39 13.33 1.41
C GLU A 68 7.05 14.51 2.13
N GLU A 69 6.55 14.99 3.27
CA GLU A 69 7.17 16.14 3.97
C GLU A 69 8.28 15.73 4.95
N LYS A 70 9.49 15.59 4.39
CA LYS A 70 10.76 16.00 5.01
C LYS A 70 11.85 16.39 3.99
N ILE A 71 11.45 16.99 2.87
CA ILE A 71 12.36 17.71 1.96
C ILE A 71 12.01 19.20 1.99
N MET A 72 12.25 19.82 3.14
CA MET A 72 12.60 21.23 3.21
C MET A 72 13.91 21.31 3.99
N GLY A 73 15.00 21.36 3.24
CA GLY A 73 16.34 21.69 3.67
C GLY A 73 16.95 22.57 2.59
#